data_AF-A0A351AWB5-F1
#
_entry.id   AF-A0A351AWB5-F1
#
_cell.length_a   1.000
_cell.length_b   1.000
_cell.length_c   1.000
_cell.angle_alpha   90.00
_cell.angle_beta   90.00
_cell.angle_gamma   90.00
#
_symmetry.space_group_name_H-M   'P 1'
#
loop_
_entity.id
_entity.type
_entity.pdbx_description
1 polymer ?
#
loop_
_entity_poly.entity_id
_entity_poly.type
_entity_poly.pdbx_seq_one_letter_code
_entity_poly.pdbx_strand_id
1 'polypeptide(L)' 'MKIRFFMKNGTVSPDLECAEFRIQKDGRGKIIGWNAEKCDIPSLMYIDMEEVLMVWRVE' A
#
# COMPACT_ATOMS: atom_id res chain seq x y z
N MET A 1 5.74 -11.17 2.37
CA MET A 1 6.21 -9.79 2.63
C MET A 1 5.06 -9.01 3.22
N LYS A 2 5.27 -8.32 4.35
CA LYS A 2 4.25 -7.48 4.98
C LYS A 2 4.35 -6.05 4.46
N ILE A 3 3.24 -5.51 3.97
CA ILE A 3 3.15 -4.15 3.43
C ILE A 3 2.14 -3.37 4.27
N ARG A 4 2.49 -2.12 4.59
CA ARG A 4 1.66 -1.22 5.38
C ARG A 4 1.54 0.14 4.70
N PHE A 5 0.33 0.66 4.64
CA PHE A 5 0.05 2.00 4.15
C PHE A 5 -0.10 2.96 5.31
N PHE A 6 0.56 4.11 5.19
CA PHE A 6 0.42 5.25 6.09
C PHE A 6 -0.34 6.34 5.36
N MET A 7 -1.43 6.80 5.97
CA MET A 7 -2.33 7.79 5.38
C MET A 7 -1.99 9.19 5.90
N LYS A 8 -2.27 10.22 5.11
CA LYS A 8 -2.01 11.64 5.47
C LYS A 8 -2.76 12.09 6.72
N ASN A 9 -3.93 11.52 6.97
CA ASN A 9 -4.74 11.77 8.17
C ASN A 9 -4.19 11.09 9.45
N GLY A 10 -3.03 10.43 9.37
CA GLY A 10 -2.38 9.75 10.50
C GLY A 10 -2.85 8.32 10.76
N THR A 11 -3.83 7.81 9.99
CA THR A 11 -4.24 6.40 10.07
C THR A 11 -3.26 5.47 9.37
N VAL A 12 -3.28 4.21 9.78
CA VAL A 12 -2.39 3.17 9.30
C VAL A 12 -3.23 1.95 8.91
N SER A 13 -2.99 1.39 7.71
CA SER A 13 -3.70 0.19 7.27
C SER A 13 -3.28 -1.05 8.08
N PRO A 14 -4.12 -2.09 8.13
CA PRO A 14 -3.65 -3.44 8.44
C PRO A 14 -2.49 -3.85 7.53
N ASP A 15 -1.70 -4.83 7.99
CA ASP A 15 -0.65 -5.41 7.17
C ASP A 15 -1.24 -6.24 6.04
N LEU A 16 -0.76 -5.99 4.83
CA LEU A 16 -0.97 -6.85 3.68
C LEU A 16 0.17 -7.86 3.58
N GLU A 17 -0.16 -9.13 3.67
CA GLU A 17 0.81 -10.21 3.44
C GLU A 17 0.79 -10.63 1.98
N CYS A 18 1.77 -10.18 1.20
CA CYS A 18 1.87 -10.48 -0.22
C CYS A 18 3.16 -11.26 -0.53
N ALA A 19 3.14 -12.13 -1.55
CA ALA A 19 4.36 -12.73 -2.09
C ALA A 19 5.18 -11.68 -2.86
N GLU A 20 4.50 -10.85 -3.64
CA GLU A 20 5.08 -9.75 -4.41
C GLU A 20 4.23 -8.48 -4.25
N PHE A 21 4.89 -7.32 -4.20
CA PHE A 21 4.24 -6.02 -4.12
C PHE A 21 5.11 -4.96 -4.80
N ARG A 22 4.52 -4.17 -5.69
CA ARG A 22 5.20 -3.08 -6.42
C ARG A 22 4.35 -1.82 -6.43
N ILE A 23 4.98 -0.70 -6.08
CA ILE A 23 4.36 0.63 -6.18
C ILE A 23 4.48 1.17 -7.61
N GLN A 24 3.39 1.73 -8.10
CA GLN A 24 3.37 2.53 -9.32
C GLN A 24 3.48 4.01 -8.97
N LYS A 25 4.43 4.71 -9.59
CA LYS A 25 4.63 6.14 -9.44
C LYS A 25 4.47 6.84 -10.78
N ASP A 26 4.01 8.08 -10.76
CA ASP A 26 4.08 8.96 -11.93
C ASP A 26 5.49 9.49 -12.17
N GLY A 27 5.67 10.29 -13.24
CA GLY A 27 6.97 10.90 -13.58
C GLY A 27 7.50 11.91 -12.55
N ARG A 28 6.71 12.28 -11.54
CA ARG A 28 7.08 13.18 -10.43
C ARG A 28 7.30 12.41 -9.11
N GLY A 29 7.12 11.09 -9.12
CA GLY A 29 7.26 10.25 -7.94
C GLY A 29 6.00 10.17 -7.06
N LYS A 30 4.87 10.77 -7.45
CA LYS A 30 3.58 10.60 -6.75
C LYS A 30 3.15 9.15 -6.89
N ILE A 31 2.71 8.54 -5.80
CA ILE A 31 2.14 7.20 -5.80
C ILE A 31 0.76 7.28 -6.48
N ILE A 32 0.57 6.50 -7.55
CA ILE A 32 -0.69 6.48 -8.33
C ILE A 32 -1.39 5.13 -8.29
N GLY A 33 -0.72 4.10 -7.79
CA GLY A 33 -1.28 2.75 -7.69
C GLY A 33 -0.25 1.75 -7.17
N TRP A 34 -0.66 0.48 -7.17
CA TRP A 34 0.19 -0.64 -6.80
C TRP A 34 -0.29 -1.91 -7.51
N ASN A 35 0.63 -2.84 -7.72
CA ASN A 35 0.36 -4.20 -8.16
C ASN A 35 0.87 -5.16 -7.10
N ALA A 36 0.15 -6.24 -6.83
CA ALA A 36 0.61 -7.26 -5.91
C ALA A 36 0.11 -8.64 -6.31
N GLU A 37 0.86 -9.66 -5.89
CA GLU A 37 0.52 -11.06 -6.16
C GLU A 37 0.42 -11.85 -4.86
N LYS A 38 -0.54 -12.79 -4.85
CA LYS A 38 -0.79 -13.72 -3.73
C LYS A 38 -0.87 -12.97 -2.39
N CYS A 39 -1.68 -11.92 -2.34
CA CYS A 39 -1.92 -11.17 -1.11
C CYS A 39 -3.03 -11.85 -0.30
N ASP A 40 -2.75 -12.09 0.98
CA ASP A 40 -3.80 -12.32 1.95
C ASP A 40 -4.33 -10.95 2.40
N ILE A 41 -5.54 -10.63 1.95
CA ILE A 41 -6.22 -9.38 2.28
C ILE A 41 -7.35 -9.75 3.24
N PRO A 42 -7.23 -9.48 4.55
CA PRO A 42 -8.16 -9.98 5.56
C PRO A 42 -9.61 -9.49 5.37
N SER A 43 -9.80 -8.37 4.66
CA SER A 43 -11.11 -7.84 4.28
C SER A 43 -10.97 -6.93 3.04
N LEU A 44 -12.04 -6.73 2.28
CA LEU A 44 -12.02 -5.79 1.16
C LEU A 44 -11.55 -4.40 1.62
N MET A 45 -10.42 -3.93 1.10
CA MET A 45 -9.82 -2.64 1.46
C MET A 45 -9.92 -1.66 0.30
N TYR A 46 -10.56 -0.53 0.55
CA TYR A 46 -10.53 0.63 -0.34
C TYR A 46 -9.45 1.58 0.17
N ILE A 47 -8.39 1.73 -0.60
CA ILE A 47 -7.31 2.67 -0.31
C ILE A 47 -7.42 3.80 -1.32
N ASP A 48 -7.73 5.00 -0.83
CA ASP A 48 -7.61 6.20 -1.65
C ASP A 48 -6.12 6.56 -1.79
N MET A 49 -5.61 6.43 -3.02
CA MET A 49 -4.20 6.70 -3.33
C MET A 49 -3.83 8.17 -3.14
N GLU A 50 -4.79 9.09 -3.19
CA GLU A 50 -4.53 10.51 -2.90
C GLU A 50 -4.23 10.75 -1.42
N GLU A 51 -4.77 9.90 -0.54
CA GLU A 51 -4.59 9.96 0.90
C GLU A 51 -3.38 9.16 1.40
N VAL A 52 -2.74 8.36 0.55
CA VAL A 52 -1.51 7.63 0.90
C VAL A 52 -0.34 8.61 1.03
N LEU A 53 0.27 8.63 2.21
CA LEU A 53 1.50 9.36 2.48
C LEU A 53 2.74 8.51 2.17
N MET A 54 2.73 7.25 2.61
CA MET A 54 3.86 6.34 2.48
C MET A 54 3.39 4.89 2.41
N VAL A 55 4.14 4.05 1.70
CA VAL A 55 4.00 2.60 1.73
C VAL A 55 5.30 1.99 2.21
N TRP A 56 5.21 1.14 3.23
CA TRP A 56 6.37 0.57 3.91
C TRP A 56 6.33 -0.96 3.88
N ARG A 57 7.52 -1.56 3.79
CA ARG A 57 7.71 -3.00 3.98
C ARG A 57 8.04 -3.26 5.45
N VAL A 58 7.15 -3.95 6.16
CA VAL A 58 7.33 -4.33 7.56
C VAL A 58 8.18 -5.60 7.63
N GLU A 59 9.12 -5.64 8.56
CA GLU A 59 9.94 -6.83 8.87
C GLU A 59 9.15 -7.88 9.65
#